data_AF-A0A0G0L6P9-F1
#
_entry.id   AF-A0A0G0L6P9-F1
#
_cell.length_a   1.000
_cell.length_b   1.000
_cell.length_c   1.000
_cell.angle_alpha   90.00
_cell.angle_beta   90.00
_cell.angle_gamma   90.00
#
_symmetry.space_group_name_H-M   'P 1'
#
loop_
_entity.id
_entity.type
_entity.pdbx_description
1 polymer ?
#
loop_
_entity_poly.entity_id
_entity_poly.type
_entity_poly.pdbx_seq_one_letter_code
_entity_poly.pdbx_strand_id
1 'polypeptide(L)' 'MQCQYYQAIVDVPHTWFVCGILRNEDNLVFERTLETDPRILEFFVTAEQEAEFLDLMHYFISCGYLESLQKMENRLCC' A
#
# COMPACT_ATOMS: atom_id res chain seq x y z
N MET A 1 -10.40 2.51 16.23
CA MET A 1 -10.42 1.89 14.89
C MET A 1 -9.01 1.41 14.63
N GLN A 2 -8.81 0.09 14.51
CA GLN A 2 -7.47 -0.49 14.42
C GLN A 2 -7.08 -0.54 12.93
N CYS A 3 -6.21 0.37 12.49
CA CYS A 3 -5.72 0.36 11.11
C CYS A 3 -4.58 -0.65 10.97
N GLN A 4 -4.63 -1.41 9.88
CA GLN A 4 -3.55 -2.29 9.46
C GLN A 4 -2.50 -1.45 8.74
N TYR A 5 -1.23 -1.75 9.00
CA TYR A 5 -0.10 -1.00 8.44
C TYR A 5 0.71 -1.94 7.55
N TYR A 6 0.88 -1.53 6.29
CA TYR A 6 1.62 -2.27 5.28
C TYR A 6 2.69 -1.39 4.65
N GLN A 7 3.75 -2.03 4.20
CA GLN A 7 4.83 -1.38 3.46
C GLN A 7 5.13 -2.20 2.21
N ALA A 8 5.30 -1.53 1.08
CA ALA A 8 5.65 -2.16 -0.17
C ALA A 8 6.85 -1.49 -0.83
N ILE A 9 7.58 -2.28 -1.60
CA ILE A 9 8.61 -1.79 -2.51
C ILE A 9 8.00 -1.76 -3.90
N VAL A 10 8.04 -0.59 -4.53
CA VAL A 10 7.45 -0.29 -5.83
C VAL A 10 8.57 0.00 -6.81
N ASP A 11 8.39 -0.44 -8.05
CA ASP A 11 9.22 0.03 -9.14
C ASP A 11 8.92 1.52 -9.41
N VAL A 12 9.94 2.38 -9.31
CA VAL A 12 9.81 3.86 -9.34
C VAL A 12 8.97 4.40 -10.52
N PRO A 13 9.11 3.89 -11.75
CA PRO A 13 8.29 4.32 -12.88
C PRO A 13 6.79 4.09 -12.67
N HIS A 14 6.43 3.11 -11.84
CA HIS A 14 5.07 2.66 -11.60
C HIS A 14 4.44 3.24 -10.32
N THR A 15 5.20 3.93 -9.47
CA THR A 15 4.68 4.54 -8.22
C THR A 15 3.47 5.43 -8.46
N TRP A 16 3.52 6.33 -9.44
CA TRP A 16 2.40 7.23 -9.76
C TRP A 16 1.18 6.49 -10.31
N PHE A 17 1.41 5.40 -11.05
CA PHE A 17 0.33 4.57 -11.59
C PHE A 17 -0.39 3.83 -10.46
N VAL A 18 0.36 3.20 -9.55
CA VAL A 18 -0.18 2.52 -8.36
C VAL A 18 -0.96 3.49 -7.49
N CYS A 19 -0.39 4.65 -7.14
CA CYS A 19 -1.09 5.67 -6.36
C CYS A 19 -2.36 6.19 -7.07
N GLY A 20 -2.32 6.30 -8.41
CA GLY A 20 -3.48 6.72 -9.21
C GLY A 20 -4.66 5.75 -9.12
N ILE A 21 -4.39 4.43 -9.19
CA ILE A 21 -5.42 3.41 -9.04
C ILE A 21 -6.00 3.44 -7.61
N LEU A 22 -5.14 3.49 -6.59
CA LEU A 22 -5.59 3.49 -5.19
C LEU A 22 -6.48 4.68 -4.85
N ARG A 23 -6.23 5.84 -5.46
CA ARG A 23 -7.10 7.02 -5.32
C ARG A 23 -8.43 6.92 -6.05
N ASN A 24 -8.53 6.04 -7.04
CA ASN A 24 -9.78 5.77 -7.74
C ASN A 24 -10.68 4.81 -6.94
N GLU A 25 -10.10 3.93 -6.14
CA GLU A 25 -10.79 2.94 -5.31
C GLU A 25 -11.35 3.54 -4.00
N ASP A 26 -12.13 4.63 -4.07
CA ASP A 26 -13.01 5.15 -3.00
C ASP A 26 -12.50 5.05 -1.53
N ASN A 27 -11.26 5.47 -1.26
CA ASN A 27 -10.61 5.41 0.06
C ASN A 27 -10.32 3.99 0.57
N LEU A 28 -10.04 3.03 -0.31
CA LEU A 28 -9.60 1.67 0.03
C LEU A 28 -8.40 1.67 0.98
N VAL A 29 -7.49 2.64 0.79
CA VAL A 29 -6.27 2.78 1.57
C VAL A 29 -5.85 4.25 1.64
N PHE A 30 -5.17 4.61 2.72
CA PHE A 30 -4.36 5.84 2.75
C PHE A 30 -2.91 5.48 2.45
N GLU A 31 -2.39 5.95 1.32
CA GLU A 31 -1.01 5.71 0.89
C GLU A 31 -0.09 6.91 1.16
N ARG A 32 1.16 6.64 1.54
CA ARG A 32 2.23 7.66 1.61
C ARG A 32 3.55 7.10 1.08
N THR A 33 4.30 7.93 0.36
CA THR A 33 5.70 7.65 -0.01
C THR A 33 6.62 8.04 1.14
N LEU A 34 7.62 7.20 1.42
CA LEU A 34 8.65 7.52 2.41
C LEU A 34 9.62 8.57 1.85
N GLU A 35 9.80 9.70 2.54
CA GLU A 35 10.67 10.79 2.07
C GLU A 35 12.12 10.36 1.83
N THR A 36 12.57 9.32 2.54
CA THR A 36 13.95 8.83 2.46
C THR A 36 14.18 7.82 1.34
N ASP A 37 13.13 7.16 0.83
CA ASP A 37 13.24 6.23 -0.31
C ASP A 37 11.93 6.25 -1.14
N PRO A 38 11.96 6.81 -2.37
CA PRO A 38 10.77 6.95 -3.21
C PRO A 38 10.22 5.62 -3.74
N ARG A 39 10.94 4.51 -3.56
CA ARG A 39 10.45 3.16 -3.88
C ARG A 39 9.56 2.59 -2.79
N ILE A 40 9.57 3.18 -1.60
CA ILE A 40 8.85 2.65 -0.47
C ILE A 40 7.50 3.36 -0.35
N LEU A 41 6.44 2.58 -0.51
CA LEU A 41 5.08 3.00 -0.19
C LEU A 41 4.64 2.40 1.15
N GLU A 42 3.97 3.23 1.93
CA GLU A 42 3.35 2.88 3.20
C GLU A 42 1.84 3.00 3.05
N PHE A 43 1.12 2.03 3.59
CA PHE A 43 -0.32 1.87 3.40
C PHE A 43 -1.00 1.72 4.76
N PHE A 44 -2.09 2.46 4.95
CA PHE A 44 -2.94 2.38 6.12
C PHE A 44 -4.33 1.96 5.69
N VAL A 45 -4.71 0.75 6.08
CA VAL A 45 -5.92 0.08 5.60
C VAL A 45 -6.83 -0.23 6.79
N THR A 46 -8.13 -0.06 6.64
CA THR A 46 -9.09 -0.48 7.68
C THR A 46 -9.25 -2.00 7.68
N ALA A 47 -9.59 -2.61 8.81
CA ALA A 47 -9.78 -4.07 8.86
C ALA A 47 -10.89 -4.57 7.93
N GLU A 48 -11.88 -3.73 7.62
CA GLU A 48 -13.01 -4.04 6.73
C GLU A 48 -12.59 -4.11 5.26
N GLN A 49 -11.58 -3.32 4.87
CA GLN A 49 -11.06 -3.21 3.50
C GLN A 49 -9.77 -4.02 3.28
N GLU A 50 -9.23 -4.67 4.31
CA GLU A 50 -7.95 -5.38 4.26
C GLU A 50 -7.94 -6.49 3.20
N ALA A 51 -9.04 -7.24 3.05
CA ALA A 51 -9.11 -8.32 2.06
C ALA A 51 -9.03 -7.79 0.61
N GLU A 52 -9.82 -6.77 0.29
CA GLU A 52 -9.85 -6.15 -1.04
C GLU A 52 -8.51 -5.47 -1.36
N PHE A 53 -7.90 -4.80 -0.38
CA PHE A 53 -6.55 -4.26 -0.50
C PHE A 53 -5.52 -5.33 -0.83
N LEU A 54 -5.52 -6.46 -0.11
CA LEU A 54 -4.56 -7.54 -0.33
C LEU A 54 -4.72 -8.17 -1.72
N ASP A 55 -5.94 -8.37 -2.18
CA ASP A 55 -6.22 -8.88 -3.53
C ASP A 55 -5.63 -7.94 -4.61
N LEU A 56 -5.83 -6.63 -4.46
CA LEU A 56 -5.28 -5.62 -5.37
C LEU A 56 -3.74 -5.60 -5.33
N MET A 57 -3.14 -5.66 -4.14
CA MET A 57 -1.68 -5.67 -4.01
C MET A 57 -1.06 -6.94 -4.61
N HIS A 58 -1.69 -8.10 -4.41
CA HIS A 58 -1.26 -9.34 -5.04
C HIS A 58 -1.36 -9.29 -6.56
N TYR A 59 -2.40 -8.66 -7.10
CA TYR A 59 -2.50 -8.38 -8.52
C TYR A 59 -1.33 -7.51 -9.02
N PHE A 60 -1.00 -6.44 -8.31
CA PHE A 60 0.15 -5.58 -8.66
C PHE A 60 1.50 -6.31 -8.60
N ILE A 61 1.71 -7.20 -7.63
CA ILE A 61 2.90 -8.05 -7.58
C ILE A 61 2.94 -8.97 -8.81
N SER A 62 1.81 -9.59 -9.17
CA SER A 62 1.72 -10.48 -10.35
C SER A 62 2.00 -9.76 -11.67
N CYS A 63 1.68 -8.47 -11.76
CA CYS A 63 1.95 -7.62 -12.92
C CYS A 63 3.36 -7.03 -12.92
N GLY A 64 4.13 -7.20 -11.84
CA GLY A 64 5.48 -6.63 -11.70
C GLY A 64 5.51 -5.14 -11.31
N TYR A 65 4.39 -4.57 -10.82
CA TYR A 65 4.36 -3.19 -10.35
C TYR A 65 4.90 -3.04 -8.93
N LEU A 66 4.78 -4.10 -8.12
CA LEU A 66 5.31 -4.19 -6.77
C LEU A 66 6.32 -5.32 -6.68
N GLU A 67 7.44 -5.09 -6.01
CA GLU A 67 8.45 -6.11 -5.73
C GLU A 67 8.10 -6.92 -4.48
N SER A 68 7.57 -6.26 -3.45
CA SER A 68 7.19 -6.91 -2.19
C SER A 68 6.13 -6.12 -1.44
N LEU A 69 5.38 -6.82 -0.59
CA LEU A 69 4.43 -6.26 0.37
C LEU A 69 4.65 -6.94 1.72
N GLN A 70 4.79 -6.14 2.78
CA GLN A 70 4.99 -6.64 4.14
C GLN A 70 4.02 -5.94 5.11
N LYS A 71 3.40 -6.74 5.98
CA LYS A 71 2.62 -6.22 7.12
C LYS A 71 3.58 -5.79 8.23
N MET A 72 3.38 -4.60 8.75
CA MET A 72 4.22 -3.97 9.74
C MET A 72 3.43 -3.71 11.03
N GLU A 73 4.12 -3.64 12.16
CA GLU A 73 3.48 -3.28 13.43
C GLU A 73 3.03 -1.81 13.38
N ASN A 74 1.76 -1.56 13.66
CA ASN A 74 1.21 -0.21 13.68
C ASN A 74 1.72 0.54 14.92
N ARG A 75 2.67 1.47 14.71
CA ARG A 75 3.30 2.28 15.76
C ARG A 75 2.45 3.48 16.22
N LEU A 76 1.25 3.68 15.66
CA LEU A 76 0.35 4.78 16.04
C LEU A 76 -0.63 4.41 17.17
N CYS A 77 -0.53 3.19 17.72
CA CYS A 77 -1.36 2.70 18.82
C CYS A 77 -0.58 2.45 20.11
N CYS A 78 0.39 3.30 20.45
CA CYS A 78 0.99 3.39 21.78
C CYS A 78 0.41 4.54 22.62
#